data_AF-A0A5R1NZ36-F1
#
_entry.id   AF-A0A5R1NZ36-F1
#
_cell.length_a   1.000
_cell.length_b   1.000
_cell.length_c   1.000
_cell.angle_alpha   90.00
_cell.angle_beta   90.00
_cell.angle_gamma   90.00
#
_symmetry.space_group_name_H-M   'P 1'
#
loop_
_entity.id
_entity.type
_entity.pdbx_description
1 polymer ?
#
loop_
_entity_poly.entity_id
_entity_poly.type
_entity_poly.pdbx_seq_one_letter_code
_entity_poly.pdbx_strand_id
1 'polypeptide(L)' 'MVEYLQFKEETTISVYFCDPHSPWQRGSNENTNGLIRQYFPKGTNLNLHSPERLAEVATKINARQGNSPHLIECCEVG' A
#
# COMPACT_ATOMS: atom_id res chain seq x y z
N MET A 1 8.57 14.08 9.91
CA MET A 1 8.18 13.83 11.33
C MET A 1 7.18 14.86 11.86
N VAL A 2 7.15 16.11 11.37
CA VAL A 2 6.14 17.09 11.85
C VAL A 2 4.77 16.89 11.17
N GLU A 3 4.77 16.51 9.90
CA GLU A 3 3.57 16.34 9.07
C GLU A 3 2.61 15.22 9.53
N TYR A 4 3.13 14.11 10.07
CA TYR A 4 2.27 13.00 10.53
C TYR A 4 1.53 13.32 11.84
N LEU A 5 2.08 14.23 12.66
CA LEU A 5 1.47 14.62 13.93
C LEU A 5 0.23 15.47 13.65
N GLN A 6 0.31 16.41 12.71
CA GLN A 6 -0.83 17.19 12.24
C GLN A 6 -1.92 16.29 11.64
N PHE A 7 -1.56 15.34 10.78
CA PHE A 7 -2.51 14.37 10.23
C PHE A 7 -3.22 13.52 11.31
N LYS A 8 -2.50 13.15 12.36
CA LYS A 8 -3.07 12.37 13.48
C LYS A 8 -4.01 13.22 14.37
N GLU A 9 -3.78 14.52 14.46
CA GLU A 9 -4.66 15.44 15.21
C GLU A 9 -5.94 15.76 14.42
N GLU A 10 -5.84 15.85 13.10
CA GLU A 10 -6.97 16.17 12.22
C GLU A 10 -7.86 14.95 11.90
N THR A 11 -7.30 13.73 12.00
CA THR A 11 -8.01 12.50 11.63
C THR A 11 -8.07 11.52 12.79
N THR A 12 -9.26 10.93 13.05
CA THR A 12 -9.45 9.84 14.05
C THR A 12 -8.84 8.51 13.57
N ILE A 13 -7.69 8.54 12.91
CA ILE A 13 -7.03 7.38 12.31
C ILE A 13 -5.79 7.06 13.13
N SER A 14 -5.72 5.82 13.61
CA SER A 14 -4.55 5.32 14.32
C SER A 14 -3.43 5.01 13.33
N VAL A 15 -2.39 5.86 13.33
CA VAL A 15 -1.17 5.67 12.54
C VAL A 15 -0.14 4.91 13.38
N TYR A 16 0.37 3.79 12.85
CA TYR A 16 1.37 2.95 13.49
C TYR A 16 2.67 2.95 12.68
N PHE A 17 3.81 3.12 13.35
CA PHE A 17 5.14 2.97 12.77
C PHE A 17 5.77 1.65 13.22
N CYS A 18 6.62 1.08 12.37
CA CYS A 18 7.40 -0.09 12.75
C CYS A 18 8.65 0.33 13.52
N ASP A 19 9.04 -0.49 14.49
CA ASP A 19 10.25 -0.26 15.28
C ASP A 19 11.51 -0.41 14.40
N PRO A 20 12.52 0.43 14.61
CA PRO A 20 13.81 0.26 13.95
C PRO A 20 14.36 -1.15 14.20
N HIS A 21 14.85 -1.82 13.15
CA HIS A 21 15.36 -3.20 13.18
C HIS A 21 14.30 -4.31 13.33
N SER A 22 13.01 -3.99 13.14
CA SER A 22 11.92 -4.98 13.15
C SER A 22 11.28 -5.20 11.78
N PRO A 23 12.00 -5.71 10.76
CA PRO A 23 11.47 -5.89 9.40
C PRO A 23 10.25 -6.82 9.34
N TRP A 24 10.11 -7.75 10.29
CA TRP A 24 8.97 -8.67 10.38
C TRP A 24 7.63 -7.97 10.65
N GLN A 25 7.62 -6.78 11.25
CA GLN A 25 6.40 -5.98 11.44
C GLN A 25 5.80 -5.50 10.10
N ARG A 26 6.56 -5.62 9.00
CA ARG A 26 6.15 -5.25 7.65
C ARG A 26 5.95 -6.43 6.70
N GLY A 27 5.90 -7.68 7.20
CA GLY A 27 5.82 -8.87 6.36
C GLY A 27 4.68 -8.83 5.33
N SER A 28 3.51 -8.28 5.70
CA SER A 28 2.38 -8.11 4.78
C SER A 28 2.69 -7.15 3.61
N ASN A 29 3.35 -6.02 3.90
CA ASN A 29 3.72 -5.05 2.85
C ASN A 29 4.80 -5.62 1.92
N GLU A 30 5.70 -6.46 2.42
CA GLU A 30 6.70 -7.13 1.57
C GLU A 30 6.05 -8.15 0.64
N ASN A 31 5.06 -8.91 1.13
CA ASN A 31 4.25 -9.81 0.33
C ASN A 31 3.50 -9.06 -0.79
N THR A 32 2.81 -7.97 -0.44
CA THR A 32 2.09 -7.13 -1.42
C THR A 32 3.05 -6.50 -2.43
N ASN A 33 4.20 -5.98 -2.00
CA ASN A 33 5.21 -5.44 -2.91
C ASN A 33 5.81 -6.52 -3.83
N GLY A 34 5.94 -7.76 -3.36
CA GLY A 34 6.35 -8.91 -4.17
C GLY A 34 5.34 -9.20 -5.28
N LEU A 35 4.04 -9.14 -4.97
CA LEU A 35 2.96 -9.33 -5.96
C LEU A 35 2.91 -8.20 -6.98
N ILE A 36 3.05 -6.94 -6.55
CA ILE A 36 3.10 -5.78 -7.45
C ILE A 36 4.26 -5.94 -8.44
N ARG A 37 5.42 -6.44 -7.99
CA ARG A 37 6.60 -6.67 -8.85
C ARG A 37 6.42 -7.78 -9.89
N GLN A 38 5.43 -8.66 -9.74
CA GLN A 38 5.06 -9.63 -10.78
C GLN A 38 4.36 -8.95 -11.97
N TYR A 39 3.68 -7.82 -11.73
CA TYR A 39 2.98 -7.05 -12.76
C TYR A 39 3.82 -5.89 -13.30
N PHE A 40 4.58 -5.22 -12.43
CA PHE A 40 5.40 -4.06 -12.77
C PHE A 40 6.85 -4.30 -12.35
N PRO A 41 7.77 -4.59 -13.29
CA PRO A 41 9.17 -4.80 -12.95
C PRO A 41 9.77 -3.57 -12.28
N LYS A 42 10.79 -3.78 -11.46
CA LYS A 42 11.44 -2.69 -10.68
C LYS A 42 11.93 -1.60 -11.62
N GLY A 43 11.56 -0.35 -11.35
CA GLY A 43 11.91 0.82 -12.17
C GLY A 43 10.89 1.18 -13.25
N THR A 44 9.78 0.45 -13.35
CA THR A 44 8.65 0.84 -14.22
C THR A 44 8.02 2.12 -13.70
N ASN A 45 7.88 3.11 -14.57
CA ASN A 45 7.13 4.32 -14.25
C ASN A 45 5.63 4.03 -14.30
N LEU A 46 4.99 3.96 -13.13
CA LEU A 46 3.56 3.66 -13.00
C LEU A 46 2.67 4.72 -13.65
N ASN A 47 3.15 5.96 -13.81
CA ASN A 47 2.41 7.03 -14.49
C ASN A 47 2.26 6.81 -16.01
N LEU A 48 3.02 5.86 -16.59
CA LEU A 48 2.87 5.49 -17.99
C LEU A 48 1.74 4.49 -18.22
N HIS A 49 1.19 3.91 -17.16
CA HIS A 49 0.06 2.99 -17.23
C HIS A 49 -1.26 3.76 -17.06
N SER A 50 -2.31 3.31 -17.75
CA SER A 50 -3.63 3.90 -17.58
C SER A 50 -4.15 3.65 -16.15
N PRO A 51 -4.94 4.58 -15.60
CA PRO A 51 -5.58 4.40 -14.30
C PRO A 51 -6.39 3.09 -14.23
N GLU A 52 -7.08 2.74 -15.31
CA GLU A 52 -7.83 1.49 -15.46
C GLU A 52 -6.93 0.25 -15.30
N ARG A 53 -5.73 0.28 -15.88
CA ARG A 53 -4.77 -0.82 -15.77
C ARG A 53 -4.25 -0.98 -14.34
N LEU A 54 -4.01 0.13 -13.65
CA LEU A 54 -3.60 0.12 -12.24
C LEU A 54 -4.71 -0.45 -11.35
N ALA A 55 -5.96 -0.02 -11.57
CA ALA A 55 -7.13 -0.52 -10.85
C ALA A 55 -7.39 -2.00 -11.09
N GLU A 56 -7.23 -2.48 -12.33
CA GLU A 56 -7.36 -3.91 -12.67
C GLU A 56 -6.33 -4.76 -11.91
N VAL A 57 -5.07 -4.32 -11.88
CA VAL A 57 -4.00 -5.02 -11.15
C VAL A 57 -4.26 -4.99 -9.65
N ALA A 58 -4.67 -3.84 -9.09
CA ALA A 58 -5.04 -3.73 -7.68
C ALA A 58 -6.18 -4.69 -7.32
N THR A 59 -7.22 -4.77 -8.17
CA THR A 59 -8.36 -5.68 -7.99
C THR A 59 -7.91 -7.14 -7.99
N LYS A 60 -7.03 -7.53 -8.92
CA LYS A 60 -6.48 -8.90 -8.96
C LYS A 60 -5.64 -9.25 -7.74
N ILE A 61 -4.84 -8.32 -7.24
CA ILE A 61 -4.03 -8.52 -6.03
C ILE A 61 -4.94 -8.66 -4.80
N ASN A 62 -5.96 -7.81 -4.68
CA ASN A 62 -6.94 -7.85 -3.58
C ASN A 62 -7.79 -9.12 -3.60
N ALA A 63 -8.26 -9.55 -4.79
CA ALA A 63 -9.09 -10.75 -4.93
C ALA A 63 -8.33 -12.05 -4.61
N ARG A 64 -7.02 -12.09 -4.86
CA ARG A 64 -6.19 -13.29 -4.63
C ARG A 64 -5.92 -13.58 -3.16
N GLN A 65 -5.93 -12.57 -2.29
CA GLN A 65 -5.63 -12.75 -0.86
C GLN A 65 -6.86 -13.12 -0.02
N GLY A 66 -8.03 -13.29 -0.63
CA GLY A 66 -9.17 -13.98 -0.05
C GLY A 66 -9.81 -13.37 1.21
N ASN A 67 -9.31 -12.26 1.77
CA ASN A 67 -9.98 -11.49 2.82
C ASN A 67 -9.24 -10.17 3.09
N SER A 68 -9.87 -9.06 2.67
CA SER A 68 -9.79 -7.68 3.19
C SER A 68 -9.62 -6.68 2.04
N PRO A 69 -10.70 -6.04 1.57
CA PRO A 69 -10.63 -4.97 0.56
C PRO A 69 -9.76 -3.76 0.98
N HIS A 70 -9.40 -3.66 2.27
CA HIS A 70 -8.73 -2.50 2.85
C HIS A 70 -7.20 -2.43 2.68
N LEU A 71 -6.53 -3.43 2.10
CA LEU A 71 -5.05 -3.43 2.06
C LEU A 71 -4.43 -2.54 0.98
N ILE A 72 -5.19 -2.15 -0.06
CA ILE A 72 -4.71 -1.21 -1.08
C ILE A 72 -5.45 0.14 -1.00
N GLU A 73 -6.68 0.16 -0.47
CA GLU A 73 -7.49 1.39 -0.30
C GLU A 73 -7.08 2.29 0.87
N CYS A 74 -6.20 1.85 1.79
CA CYS A 74 -5.67 2.69 2.87
C CYS A 74 -4.79 3.88 2.42
N CYS A 75 -4.74 4.19 1.12
CA CYS A 75 -3.97 5.28 0.54
C CYS A 75 -4.79 6.12 -0.47
N GLU A 76 -6.11 6.27 -0.27
CA GLU A 76 -6.95 7.24 -1.00
C GLU A 76 -7.72 8.18 -0.06
N VAL A 77 -7.08 8.61 1.03
CA VAL A 77 -7.48 9.83 1.74
C VAL A 77 -6.42 10.90 1.51
N GLY A 78 -6.62 11.62 0.41
CA GLY A 78 -6.16 13.01 0.30
C GLY A 78 -7.08 13.93 1.08
#